data_AF-A0A954X982-F1
#
_entry.id   AF-A0A954X982-F1
#
_cell.length_a   1.000
_cell.length_b   1.000
_cell.length_c   1.000
_cell.angle_alpha   90.00
_cell.angle_beta   90.00
_cell.angle_gamma   90.00
#
_symmetry.space_group_name_H-M   'P 1'
#
loop_
_entity.id
_entity.type
_entity.pdbx_description
1 polymer ?
#
loop_
_entity_poly.entity_id
_entity_poly.type
_entity_poly.pdbx_seq_one_letter_code
_entity_poly.pdbx_strand_id
1 'polypeptide(L)'
;DLIGLPPTPAEQEVFANQLARASETMDSPTAERAIAEVVDRLLASPRFGERWARHWMDLARYADSNGLDQNLTHYNAWRYRNYLIDAFNNDKPYDRFIVEQLAGDLLPYENDRQLTEQLVATGFLMVGPKQLSERDKEKLRMDVVDEQIDTTGRVFMGMTLGCARCHDHKFDPIPSRDYYGLAGIFRSTTTVDGIKLGNVFVSGWKVRPLPIEPAHAAALKEHEEALASIETPLKQAREALKKLGQPSKFPRQVADLPGIVVDDRDAEKQGDWKDSTYSPNYVGSGYIHDDRMGKGEKSVTFRPKLTAAGMYEVRISYAGSGGRSTRVPVTITHADGEDRVLVDQSKPAS
;
A
#
# COMPACT_ATOMS: atom_id res chain seq x y z
N ASP A 1 10.29 35.67 -12.48
CA ASP A 1 8.97 35.03 -12.24
C ASP A 1 8.93 34.58 -10.79
N LEU A 2 8.08 35.21 -9.96
CA LEU A 2 8.02 34.99 -8.50
C LEU A 2 7.03 33.89 -8.07
N ILE A 3 5.95 33.69 -8.84
CA ILE A 3 4.85 32.79 -8.46
C ILE A 3 4.58 31.68 -9.47
N GLY A 4 5.33 31.62 -10.58
CA GLY A 4 5.20 30.55 -11.58
C GLY A 4 4.05 30.71 -12.57
N LEU A 5 3.35 31.85 -12.55
CA LEU A 5 2.18 32.11 -13.39
C LEU A 5 2.26 33.49 -14.04
N PRO A 6 1.80 33.64 -15.30
CA PRO A 6 1.72 34.95 -15.92
C PRO A 6 0.64 35.81 -15.23
N PRO A 7 0.80 37.15 -15.24
CA PRO A 7 -0.22 38.05 -14.71
C PRO A 7 -1.50 37.99 -15.56
N THR A 8 -2.65 38.07 -14.90
CA THR A 8 -3.96 38.15 -15.58
C THR A 8 -4.10 39.48 -16.34
N PRO A 9 -4.97 39.56 -17.38
CA PRO A 9 -5.21 40.81 -18.10
C PRO A 9 -5.64 41.97 -17.19
N ALA A 10 -6.46 41.69 -16.16
CA ALA A 10 -6.88 42.70 -15.19
C ALA A 10 -5.70 43.23 -14.35
N GLU A 11 -4.79 42.35 -13.89
CA GLU A 11 -3.59 42.78 -13.17
C GLU A 11 -2.65 43.60 -14.06
N GLN A 12 -2.54 43.25 -15.34
CA GLN A 12 -1.76 44.03 -16.32
C GLN A 12 -2.35 45.42 -16.52
N GLU A 13 -3.67 45.54 -16.65
CA GLU A 13 -4.35 46.82 -16.81
C GLU A 13 -4.21 47.70 -15.56
N VAL A 14 -4.38 47.13 -14.36
CA VAL A 14 -4.16 47.85 -13.10
C VAL A 14 -2.74 48.40 -13.02
N PHE A 15 -1.73 47.57 -13.29
CA PHE A 15 -0.33 47.99 -13.25
C PHE A 15 -0.02 49.05 -14.32
N ALA A 16 -0.51 48.88 -15.55
CA ALA A 16 -0.35 49.84 -16.63
C ALA A 16 -0.99 51.20 -16.29
N ASN A 17 -2.17 51.20 -15.68
CA ASN A 17 -2.85 52.42 -15.22
C ASN A 17 -2.11 53.11 -14.06
N GLN A 18 -1.51 52.33 -13.15
CA GLN A 18 -0.66 52.88 -12.09
C GLN A 18 0.62 53.52 -12.66
N LEU A 19 1.27 52.85 -13.62
CA LEU A 19 2.45 53.39 -14.31
C LEU A 19 2.12 54.61 -15.18
N ALA A 20 0.96 54.66 -15.84
CA ALA A 20 0.57 55.82 -16.65
C ALA A 20 0.41 57.11 -15.80
N ARG A 21 0.28 56.98 -14.47
CA ARG A 21 0.24 58.11 -13.52
C ARG A 21 1.62 58.53 -13.03
N ALA A 22 2.67 57.76 -13.32
CA ALA A 22 4.04 58.16 -13.10
C ALA A 22 4.44 59.26 -14.10
N SER A 23 5.28 60.22 -13.70
CA SER A 23 5.89 61.15 -14.66
C SER A 23 6.73 60.37 -15.68
N GLU A 24 7.17 61.02 -16.76
CA GLU A 24 7.85 60.42 -17.94
C GLU A 24 9.05 59.49 -17.65
N THR A 25 9.49 59.35 -16.39
CA THR A 25 10.61 58.52 -15.95
C THR A 25 10.17 57.38 -15.02
N MET A 26 10.78 56.21 -15.21
CA MET A 26 10.60 55.02 -14.36
C MET A 26 11.15 55.20 -12.93
N ASP A 27 12.01 56.20 -12.72
CA ASP A 27 12.57 56.54 -11.40
C ASP A 27 11.68 57.47 -10.58
N SER A 28 10.43 57.71 -11.02
CA SER A 28 9.51 58.55 -10.26
C SER A 28 8.97 57.80 -9.03
N PRO A 29 8.71 58.50 -7.91
CA PRO A 29 8.15 57.86 -6.70
C PRO A 29 6.84 57.11 -6.93
N THR A 30 6.06 57.52 -7.95
CA THR A 30 4.81 56.86 -8.33
C THR A 30 5.08 55.51 -9.03
N ALA A 31 6.08 55.45 -9.92
CA ALA A 31 6.47 54.22 -10.60
C ALA A 31 7.07 53.22 -9.60
N GLU A 32 7.96 53.68 -8.71
CA GLU A 32 8.53 52.85 -7.64
C GLU A 32 7.44 52.23 -6.76
N ARG A 33 6.44 53.03 -6.36
CA ARG A 33 5.31 52.53 -5.56
C ARG A 33 4.49 51.48 -6.30
N ALA A 34 4.19 51.70 -7.58
CA ALA A 34 3.44 50.74 -8.38
C ALA A 34 4.18 49.40 -8.51
N ILE A 35 5.51 49.44 -8.69
CA ILE A 35 6.35 48.24 -8.73
C ILE A 35 6.36 47.55 -7.37
N ALA A 36 6.58 48.29 -6.29
CA ALA A 36 6.60 47.76 -4.93
C ALA A 36 5.28 47.07 -4.56
N GLU A 37 4.13 47.68 -4.85
CA GLU A 37 2.81 47.09 -4.61
C GLU A 37 2.63 45.75 -5.34
N VAL A 38 3.11 45.63 -6.57
CA VAL A 38 3.07 44.36 -7.33
C VAL A 38 4.03 43.34 -6.72
N VAL A 39 5.25 43.74 -6.39
CA VAL A 39 6.25 42.85 -5.78
C VAL A 39 5.75 42.33 -4.44
N ASP A 40 5.29 43.19 -3.55
CA ASP A 40 4.77 42.84 -2.22
C ASP A 40 3.60 41.86 -2.34
N ARG A 41 2.68 42.12 -3.26
CA ARG A 41 1.54 41.22 -3.52
C ARG A 41 1.98 39.85 -4.03
N LEU A 42 3.00 39.78 -4.87
CA LEU A 42 3.54 38.52 -5.39
C LEU A 42 4.32 37.75 -4.32
N LEU A 43 5.12 38.44 -3.50
CA LEU A 43 5.86 37.86 -2.37
C LEU A 43 4.91 37.34 -1.28
N ALA A 44 3.79 38.04 -1.02
CA ALA A 44 2.77 37.61 -0.07
C ALA A 44 1.88 36.45 -0.58
N SER A 45 2.02 36.04 -1.84
CA SER A 45 1.23 34.94 -2.39
C SER A 45 1.76 33.59 -1.89
N PRO A 46 0.92 32.64 -1.45
CA PRO A 46 1.36 31.28 -1.10
C PRO A 46 2.11 30.55 -2.24
N ARG A 47 1.83 30.95 -3.49
CA ARG A 47 2.48 30.45 -4.70
C ARG A 47 3.95 30.86 -4.81
N PHE A 48 4.38 31.89 -4.10
CA PHE A 48 5.78 32.26 -3.98
C PHE A 48 6.57 31.10 -3.38
N GLY A 49 6.16 30.60 -2.20
CA GLY A 49 6.80 29.44 -1.58
C GLY A 49 6.73 28.19 -2.44
N GLU A 50 5.60 27.92 -3.10
CA GLU A 50 5.50 26.80 -4.06
C GLU A 50 6.50 26.92 -5.22
N ARG A 51 6.69 28.13 -5.77
CA ARG A 51 7.62 28.37 -6.86
C ARG A 51 9.07 28.23 -6.42
N TRP A 52 9.45 28.86 -5.31
CA TRP A 52 10.83 28.90 -4.84
C TRP A 52 11.26 27.59 -4.16
N ALA A 53 10.36 26.91 -3.47
CA ALA A 53 10.62 25.57 -2.93
C ALA A 53 10.95 24.57 -4.03
N ARG A 54 10.39 24.70 -5.25
CA ARG A 54 10.79 23.83 -6.38
C ARG A 54 12.25 23.98 -6.76
N HIS A 55 12.75 25.21 -6.81
CA HIS A 55 14.18 25.45 -7.07
C HIS A 55 15.05 24.85 -5.97
N TRP A 56 14.63 24.94 -4.71
CA TRP A 56 15.35 24.29 -3.61
C TRP A 56 15.27 22.76 -3.66
N MET A 57 14.12 22.20 -4.05
CA MET A 57 13.93 20.77 -4.22
C MET A 57 14.90 20.17 -5.24
N ASP A 58 15.18 20.88 -6.33
CA ASP A 58 16.19 20.46 -7.32
C ASP A 58 17.58 20.37 -6.67
N LEU A 59 17.95 21.37 -5.85
CA LEU A 59 19.23 21.40 -5.12
C LEU A 59 19.33 20.29 -4.08
N ALA A 60 18.23 20.03 -3.36
CA ALA A 60 18.14 18.97 -2.36
C ALA A 60 18.04 17.56 -2.95
N ARG A 61 18.02 17.40 -4.30
CA ARG A 61 17.79 16.11 -4.98
C ARG A 61 16.47 15.46 -4.55
N TYR A 62 15.45 16.28 -4.33
CA TYR A 62 14.14 15.82 -3.93
C TYR A 62 13.50 14.98 -5.03
N ALA A 63 13.03 13.80 -4.65
CA ALA A 63 12.14 12.97 -5.45
C ALA A 63 11.27 12.14 -4.52
N ASP A 64 10.09 11.74 -5.02
CA ASP A 64 9.18 10.87 -4.27
C ASP A 64 9.72 9.43 -4.13
N SER A 65 10.87 9.13 -4.72
CA SER A 65 11.62 7.87 -4.55
C SER A 65 13.13 8.14 -4.55
N ASN A 66 13.93 7.11 -4.25
CA ASN A 66 15.39 7.25 -4.23
C ASN A 66 16.03 7.37 -5.63
N GLY A 67 15.35 6.93 -6.69
CA GLY A 67 15.80 7.13 -8.08
C GLY A 67 17.06 6.36 -8.51
N LEU A 68 17.55 5.40 -7.72
CA LEU A 68 18.74 4.61 -8.06
C LEU A 68 18.36 3.16 -8.44
N ASP A 69 18.43 2.19 -7.52
CA ASP A 69 18.28 0.77 -7.83
C ASP A 69 16.87 0.22 -7.56
N GLN A 70 16.54 -0.11 -6.29
CA GLN A 70 15.24 -0.63 -5.86
C GLN A 70 14.10 0.41 -6.01
N ASN A 71 14.47 1.65 -6.38
CA ASN A 71 13.60 2.80 -6.56
C ASN A 71 12.49 2.90 -5.49
N LEU A 72 12.87 2.79 -4.22
CA LEU A 72 11.89 2.80 -3.12
C LEU A 72 11.32 4.20 -2.93
N THR A 73 10.00 4.24 -2.73
CA THR A 73 9.26 5.46 -2.45
C THR A 73 9.66 6.05 -1.09
N HIS A 74 9.83 7.36 -1.06
CA HIS A 74 9.90 8.15 0.15
C HIS A 74 8.47 8.55 0.56
N TYR A 75 7.72 7.64 1.20
CA TYR A 75 6.30 7.85 1.53
C TYR A 75 6.01 9.16 2.31
N ASN A 76 7.00 9.67 3.04
CA ASN A 76 6.90 10.89 3.84
C ASN A 76 7.59 12.12 3.20
N ALA A 77 8.05 12.05 1.94
CA ALA A 77 8.77 13.13 1.28
C ALA A 77 7.96 14.43 1.18
N TRP A 78 6.64 14.33 1.03
CA TRP A 78 5.74 15.48 1.02
C TRP A 78 5.90 16.40 2.23
N ARG A 79 6.32 15.88 3.39
CA ARG A 79 6.56 16.67 4.60
C ARG A 79 7.74 17.63 4.39
N TYR A 80 8.83 17.13 3.81
CA TYR A 80 9.99 17.94 3.49
C TYR A 80 9.67 18.98 2.41
N ARG A 81 8.90 18.61 1.38
CA ARG A 81 8.36 19.58 0.40
C ARG A 81 7.58 20.70 1.08
N ASN A 82 6.66 20.36 1.97
CA ASN A 82 5.84 21.35 2.66
C ASN A 82 6.68 22.23 3.60
N TYR A 83 7.67 21.66 4.30
CA TYR A 83 8.64 22.43 5.08
C TYR A 83 9.35 23.49 4.23
N LEU A 84 9.78 23.15 3.01
CA LEU A 84 10.40 24.12 2.11
C LEU A 84 9.43 25.24 1.71
N ILE A 85 8.21 24.88 1.31
CA ILE A 85 7.16 25.85 0.94
C ILE A 85 6.90 26.82 2.10
N ASP A 86 6.75 26.28 3.31
CA ASP A 86 6.49 27.06 4.52
C ASP A 86 7.71 27.92 4.89
N ALA A 87 8.95 27.42 4.72
CA ALA A 87 10.15 28.19 4.99
C ALA A 87 10.26 29.43 4.08
N PHE A 88 9.95 29.30 2.80
CA PHE A 88 9.93 30.43 1.86
C PHE A 88 8.77 31.40 2.13
N ASN A 89 7.56 30.89 2.38
CA ASN A 89 6.38 31.73 2.61
C ASN A 89 6.46 32.52 3.93
N ASN A 90 7.12 31.96 4.96
CA ASN A 90 7.28 32.61 6.26
C ASN A 90 8.59 33.39 6.40
N ASP A 91 9.33 33.59 5.30
CA ASP A 91 10.63 34.28 5.26
C ASP A 91 11.58 33.76 6.36
N LYS A 92 11.76 32.44 6.41
CA LYS A 92 12.61 31.82 7.43
C LYS A 92 14.05 32.36 7.29
N PRO A 93 14.67 32.84 8.39
CA PRO A 93 16.05 33.28 8.36
C PRO A 93 16.97 32.23 7.74
N TYR A 94 17.79 32.64 6.78
CA TYR A 94 18.59 31.72 5.96
C TYR A 94 19.58 30.89 6.79
N ASP A 95 20.19 31.51 7.81
CA ASP A 95 21.06 30.83 8.78
C ASP A 95 20.31 29.71 9.51
N ARG A 96 19.10 29.99 9.98
CA ARG A 96 18.23 29.00 10.63
C ARG A 96 17.85 27.88 9.67
N PHE A 97 17.49 28.23 8.44
CA PHE A 97 17.10 27.28 7.39
C PHE A 97 18.23 26.30 7.03
N ILE A 98 19.49 26.77 6.98
CA ILE A 98 20.66 25.91 6.75
C ILE A 98 20.87 24.97 7.95
N VAL A 99 20.90 25.52 9.17
CA VAL A 99 21.18 24.74 10.38
C VAL A 99 20.14 23.65 10.60
N GLU A 100 18.86 23.94 10.38
CA GLU A 100 17.79 22.94 10.49
C GLU A 100 17.94 21.80 9.47
N GLN A 101 18.43 22.07 8.27
CA GLN A 101 18.64 21.02 7.26
C GLN A 101 19.84 20.12 7.53
N LEU A 102 20.89 20.66 8.16
CA LEU A 102 22.12 19.92 8.46
C LEU A 102 22.09 19.23 9.84
N ALA A 103 21.36 19.80 10.80
CA ALA A 103 21.42 19.38 12.20
C ALA A 103 20.11 19.61 12.98
N GLY A 104 18.97 19.78 12.30
CA GLY A 104 17.68 20.04 12.95
C GLY A 104 17.34 19.01 14.04
N ASP A 105 17.70 17.75 13.84
CA ASP A 105 17.48 16.67 14.79
C ASP A 105 18.30 16.76 16.09
N LEU A 106 19.29 17.65 16.12
CA LEU A 106 20.16 17.95 17.26
C LEU A 106 19.82 19.30 17.93
N LEU A 107 18.89 20.08 17.37
CA LEU A 107 18.54 21.39 17.90
C LEU A 107 17.63 21.29 19.13
N PRO A 108 17.74 22.23 20.07
CA PRO A 108 16.75 22.36 21.14
C PRO A 108 15.39 22.78 20.55
N TYR A 109 14.32 22.36 21.21
CA TYR A 109 12.95 22.67 20.84
C TYR A 109 12.12 23.01 22.08
N GLU A 110 11.13 23.88 21.91
CA GLU A 110 10.23 24.35 22.96
C GLU A 110 8.89 23.60 22.95
N ASN A 111 8.51 23.04 21.81
CA ASN A 111 7.24 22.33 21.62
C ASN A 111 7.31 21.31 20.47
N ASP A 112 6.30 20.44 20.40
CA ASP A 112 6.22 19.34 19.44
C ASP A 112 6.15 19.79 17.98
N ARG A 113 5.56 20.96 17.71
CA ARG A 113 5.53 21.55 16.36
C ARG A 113 6.94 21.90 15.91
N GLN A 114 7.70 22.60 16.76
CA GLN A 114 9.07 22.98 16.46
C GLN A 114 9.97 21.74 16.33
N LEU A 115 9.81 20.74 17.20
CA LEU A 115 10.50 19.45 17.07
C LEU A 115 10.19 18.82 15.70
N THR A 116 8.91 18.72 15.33
CA THR A 116 8.49 18.15 14.04
C THR A 116 9.13 18.86 12.87
N GLU A 117 9.11 20.19 12.88
CA GLU A 117 9.68 21.03 11.82
C GLU A 117 11.19 20.78 11.68
N GLN A 118 11.93 20.80 12.80
CA GLN A 118 13.36 20.53 12.82
C GLN A 118 13.70 19.10 12.35
N LEU A 119 12.90 18.10 12.75
CA LEU A 119 13.08 16.73 12.27
C LEU A 119 12.82 16.59 10.77
N VAL A 120 11.77 17.23 10.26
CA VAL A 120 11.45 17.21 8.83
C VAL A 120 12.53 17.90 8.03
N ALA A 121 13.09 19.01 8.52
CA ALA A 121 14.15 19.76 7.86
C ALA A 121 15.40 18.91 7.56
N THR A 122 15.81 18.04 8.51
CA THR A 122 16.93 17.09 8.30
C THR A 122 16.69 16.06 7.19
N GLY A 123 15.46 16.03 6.64
CA GLY A 123 15.14 15.34 5.40
C GLY A 123 16.09 15.68 4.24
N PHE A 124 16.74 16.85 4.23
CA PHE A 124 17.80 17.22 3.28
C PHE A 124 18.93 16.17 3.17
N LEU A 125 19.34 15.58 4.30
CA LEU A 125 20.37 14.54 4.35
C LEU A 125 19.81 13.15 4.03
N MET A 126 18.49 12.98 4.06
CA MET A 126 17.80 11.72 3.75
C MET A 126 17.50 11.58 2.26
N VAL A 127 16.96 12.63 1.63
CA VAL A 127 16.61 12.61 0.20
C VAL A 127 17.85 12.41 -0.68
N GLY A 128 17.63 12.05 -1.94
CA GLY A 128 18.70 11.72 -2.88
C GLY A 128 18.99 10.22 -3.02
N PRO A 129 19.82 9.86 -3.99
CA PRO A 129 20.02 8.49 -4.45
C PRO A 129 20.78 7.61 -3.44
N LYS A 130 20.33 6.36 -3.28
CA LYS A 130 20.90 5.38 -2.33
C LYS A 130 20.85 3.98 -2.95
N GLN A 131 22.00 3.29 -3.00
CA GLN A 131 22.13 1.94 -3.55
C GLN A 131 21.65 0.90 -2.53
N LEU A 132 20.33 0.69 -2.44
CA LEU A 132 19.75 -0.09 -1.35
C LEU A 132 20.10 -1.58 -1.41
N SER A 133 20.41 -2.10 -2.60
CA SER A 133 20.88 -3.48 -2.83
C SER A 133 22.37 -3.69 -2.56
N GLU A 134 23.10 -2.65 -2.13
CA GLU A 134 24.49 -2.81 -1.72
C GLU A 134 24.58 -3.76 -0.53
N ARG A 135 25.35 -4.84 -0.74
CA ARG A 135 25.49 -5.95 0.22
C ARG A 135 26.58 -5.64 1.23
N ASP A 136 27.61 -4.89 0.84
CA ASP A 136 28.59 -4.36 1.77
C ASP A 136 28.01 -3.12 2.47
N LYS A 137 27.55 -3.30 3.71
CA LYS A 137 26.87 -2.23 4.45
C LYS A 137 27.80 -1.10 4.88
N GLU A 138 29.11 -1.35 5.01
CA GLU A 138 30.05 -0.27 5.27
C GLU A 138 30.28 0.55 4.00
N LYS A 139 30.40 -0.11 2.84
CA LYS A 139 30.42 0.58 1.55
C LYS A 139 29.15 1.43 1.35
N LEU A 140 27.96 0.87 1.59
CA LEU A 140 26.71 1.62 1.52
C LEU A 140 26.73 2.85 2.42
N ARG A 141 27.19 2.70 3.67
CA ARG A 141 27.29 3.81 4.62
C ARG A 141 28.20 4.91 4.07
N MET A 142 29.36 4.55 3.55
CA MET A 142 30.32 5.52 3.01
C MET A 142 29.86 6.15 1.69
N ASP A 143 29.11 5.44 0.85
CA ASP A 143 28.51 6.00 -0.36
C ASP A 143 27.41 7.03 -0.01
N VAL A 144 26.62 6.79 1.05
CA VAL A 144 25.67 7.79 1.58
C VAL A 144 26.39 9.01 2.15
N VAL A 145 27.50 8.81 2.88
CA VAL A 145 28.32 9.91 3.41
C VAL A 145 28.90 10.76 2.28
N ASP A 146 29.43 10.13 1.23
CA ASP A 146 29.95 10.84 0.06
C ASP A 146 28.87 11.68 -0.63
N GLU A 147 27.69 11.11 -0.83
CA GLU A 147 26.52 11.77 -1.43
C GLU A 147 26.09 13.01 -0.61
N GLN A 148 26.09 12.91 0.72
CA GLN A 148 25.80 14.02 1.62
C GLN A 148 26.86 15.12 1.60
N ILE A 149 28.14 14.77 1.52
CA ILE A 149 29.24 15.75 1.44
C ILE A 149 29.21 16.50 0.10
N ASP A 150 29.10 15.78 -1.02
CA ASP A 150 29.05 16.39 -2.35
C ASP A 150 27.89 17.37 -2.45
N THR A 151 26.72 16.96 -1.97
CA THR A 151 25.53 17.79 -1.87
C THR A 151 25.75 19.03 -1.02
N THR A 152 26.20 18.85 0.22
CA THR A 152 26.34 19.94 1.19
C THR A 152 27.33 20.99 0.66
N GLY A 153 28.44 20.51 0.07
CA GLY A 153 29.42 21.35 -0.60
C GLY A 153 28.82 22.18 -1.73
N ARG A 154 28.08 21.54 -2.65
CA ARG A 154 27.51 22.24 -3.81
C ARG A 154 26.40 23.21 -3.42
N VAL A 155 25.50 22.80 -2.53
CA VAL A 155 24.29 23.58 -2.19
C VAL A 155 24.62 24.79 -1.31
N PHE A 156 25.46 24.61 -0.29
CA PHE A 156 25.70 25.66 0.71
C PHE A 156 27.00 26.42 0.51
N MET A 157 28.02 25.80 -0.12
CA MET A 157 29.33 26.43 -0.30
C MET A 157 29.64 26.74 -1.77
N GLY A 158 28.87 26.22 -2.72
CA GLY A 158 29.19 26.31 -4.15
C GLY A 158 30.46 25.55 -4.53
N MET A 159 30.89 24.57 -3.74
CA MET A 159 32.16 23.85 -3.89
C MET A 159 31.94 22.37 -4.20
N THR A 160 32.80 21.80 -5.05
CA THR A 160 32.80 20.37 -5.38
C THR A 160 33.66 19.57 -4.40
N LEU A 161 33.25 19.53 -3.12
CA LEU A 161 34.01 18.83 -2.07
C LEU A 161 34.27 17.35 -2.39
N GLY A 162 33.39 16.70 -3.16
CA GLY A 162 33.58 15.31 -3.61
C GLY A 162 34.86 15.07 -4.42
N CYS A 163 35.44 16.08 -5.07
CA CYS A 163 36.73 15.94 -5.76
C CYS A 163 37.88 15.65 -4.78
N ALA A 164 37.78 16.13 -3.52
CA ALA A 164 38.80 15.91 -2.50
C ALA A 164 38.83 14.46 -1.97
N ARG A 165 37.87 13.62 -2.35
CA ARG A 165 37.75 12.22 -1.91
C ARG A 165 39.01 11.39 -2.20
N CYS A 166 39.58 11.56 -3.39
CA CYS A 166 40.68 10.71 -3.87
C CYS A 166 42.04 11.42 -3.91
N HIS A 167 42.04 12.75 -3.99
CA HIS A 167 43.24 13.60 -4.05
C HIS A 167 42.89 15.00 -3.56
N ASP A 168 43.87 15.83 -3.19
CA ASP A 168 43.61 17.22 -2.79
C ASP A 168 42.85 17.96 -3.90
N HIS A 169 41.87 18.81 -3.54
CA HIS A 169 41.01 19.47 -4.52
C HIS A 169 41.83 20.26 -5.55
N LYS A 170 41.47 20.12 -6.84
CA LYS A 170 42.30 20.59 -7.96
C LYS A 170 42.58 22.10 -7.94
N PHE A 171 41.59 22.89 -7.52
CA PHE A 171 41.63 24.35 -7.62
C PHE A 171 41.49 25.07 -6.28
N ASP A 172 41.00 24.39 -5.26
CA ASP A 172 40.67 24.99 -3.96
C ASP A 172 41.56 24.36 -2.89
N PRO A 173 41.91 25.08 -1.82
CA PRO A 173 42.78 24.58 -0.76
C PRO A 173 42.03 23.63 0.19
N ILE A 174 41.45 22.56 -0.35
CA ILE A 174 40.76 21.50 0.39
C ILE A 174 41.58 20.22 0.24
N PRO A 175 42.43 19.89 1.23
CA PRO A 175 43.16 18.63 1.21
C PRO A 175 42.24 17.44 1.41
N SER A 176 42.61 16.26 0.91
CA SER A 176 41.85 15.02 1.11
C SER A 176 41.61 14.70 2.58
N ARG A 177 42.56 15.05 3.46
CA ARG A 177 42.38 14.86 4.91
C ARG A 177 41.18 15.61 5.48
N ASP A 178 40.85 16.78 4.94
CA ASP A 178 39.74 17.60 5.43
C ASP A 178 38.39 17.02 4.92
N TYR A 179 38.36 16.48 3.69
CA TYR A 179 37.23 15.67 3.20
C TYR A 179 36.96 14.48 4.12
N TYR A 180 38.00 13.73 4.50
CA TYR A 180 37.82 12.59 5.40
C TYR A 180 37.49 13.01 6.84
N GLY A 181 37.88 14.22 7.27
CA GLY A 181 37.41 14.84 8.50
C GLY A 181 35.89 15.07 8.48
N LEU A 182 35.36 15.63 7.39
CA LEU A 182 33.91 15.78 7.17
C LEU A 182 33.21 14.41 7.08
N ALA A 183 33.82 13.44 6.40
CA ALA A 183 33.29 12.08 6.34
C ALA A 183 33.15 11.45 7.74
N GLY A 184 34.08 11.72 8.66
CA GLY A 184 33.95 11.32 10.06
C GLY A 184 32.69 11.90 10.74
N ILE A 185 32.34 13.15 10.46
CA ILE A 185 31.14 13.81 10.98
C ILE A 185 29.88 13.17 10.38
N PHE A 186 29.76 13.16 9.05
CA PHE A 186 28.59 12.63 8.33
C PHE A 186 28.39 11.13 8.53
N ARG A 187 29.44 10.37 8.86
CA ARG A 187 29.31 8.96 9.24
C ARG A 187 28.44 8.77 10.48
N SER A 188 28.18 9.82 11.29
CA SER A 188 27.24 9.78 12.41
C SER A 188 25.77 9.80 11.96
N THR A 189 25.48 10.22 10.73
CA THR A 189 24.14 10.24 10.15
C THR A 189 23.68 8.83 9.78
N THR A 190 22.43 8.48 10.09
CA THR A 190 21.85 7.16 9.77
C THR A 190 20.51 7.33 9.05
N THR A 191 20.51 7.19 7.72
CA THR A 191 19.31 7.31 6.87
C THR A 191 18.74 5.96 6.43
N VAL A 192 19.54 4.90 6.53
CA VAL A 192 19.17 3.52 6.17
C VAL A 192 19.42 2.58 7.35
N ASP A 193 18.58 1.56 7.50
CA ASP A 193 18.65 0.57 8.59
C ASP A 193 19.47 -0.68 8.24
N GLY A 194 19.83 -0.84 6.96
CA GLY A 194 20.57 -1.99 6.44
C GLY A 194 19.73 -3.25 6.20
N ILE A 195 18.44 -3.27 6.60
CA ILE A 195 17.58 -4.46 6.55
C ILE A 195 16.14 -4.07 6.22
N LYS A 196 15.60 -4.57 5.11
CA LYS A 196 14.21 -4.34 4.71
C LYS A 196 13.37 -5.58 4.91
N LEU A 197 12.35 -5.52 5.79
CA LEU A 197 11.38 -6.63 6.02
C LEU A 197 12.07 -7.99 6.27
N GLY A 198 13.18 -7.99 7.01
CA GLY A 198 13.98 -9.19 7.29
C GLY A 198 14.96 -9.60 6.18
N ASN A 199 14.99 -8.89 5.05
CA ASN A 199 15.98 -9.10 3.99
C ASN A 199 17.24 -8.26 4.25
N VAL A 200 18.35 -8.92 4.57
CA VAL A 200 19.66 -8.27 4.82
C VAL A 200 20.35 -7.76 3.55
N PHE A 201 19.92 -8.21 2.37
CA PHE A 201 20.51 -7.79 1.10
C PHE A 201 19.92 -6.49 0.57
N VAL A 202 18.82 -6.01 1.15
CA VAL A 202 18.17 -4.76 0.75
C VAL A 202 17.98 -3.89 1.98
N SER A 203 18.50 -2.67 1.95
CA SER A 203 18.35 -1.71 3.04
C SER A 203 16.99 -1.01 2.98
N GLY A 204 16.37 -0.79 4.14
CA GLY A 204 15.19 0.04 4.32
C GLY A 204 15.55 1.45 4.78
N TRP A 205 14.52 2.27 4.99
CA TRP A 205 14.66 3.62 5.52
C TRP A 205 14.73 3.60 7.04
N LYS A 206 15.64 4.40 7.62
CA LYS A 206 15.61 4.67 9.06
C LYS A 206 14.38 5.53 9.36
N VAL A 207 13.38 4.95 10.01
CA VAL A 207 12.16 5.66 10.39
C VAL A 207 12.33 6.31 11.75
N ARG A 208 11.88 7.56 11.88
CA ARG A 208 11.78 8.27 13.14
C ARG A 208 10.31 8.67 13.38
N PRO A 209 9.70 8.33 14.53
CA PRO A 209 8.37 8.81 14.86
C PRO A 209 8.41 10.32 15.08
N LEU A 210 7.38 11.00 14.60
CA LEU A 210 7.13 12.40 14.91
C LEU A 210 6.25 12.46 16.16
N PRO A 211 6.38 13.51 16.99
CA PRO A 211 5.42 13.73 18.06
C PRO A 211 4.02 13.85 17.47
N ILE A 212 3.04 13.30 18.19
CA ILE A 212 1.64 13.30 17.81
C ILE A 212 0.84 13.92 18.94
N GLU A 213 -0.20 14.66 18.60
CA GLU A 213 -1.11 15.26 19.57
C GLU A 213 -1.67 14.17 20.51
N PRO A 214 -1.82 14.44 21.83
CA PRO A 214 -2.31 13.44 22.78
C PRO A 214 -3.64 12.79 22.37
N ALA A 215 -4.53 13.56 21.75
CA ALA A 215 -5.79 13.06 21.21
C ALA A 215 -5.58 12.06 20.05
N HIS A 216 -4.60 12.31 19.18
CA HIS A 216 -4.25 11.38 18.10
C HIS A 216 -3.58 10.12 18.66
N ALA A 217 -2.73 10.25 19.68
CA ALA A 217 -2.13 9.10 20.37
C ALA A 217 -3.19 8.19 21.00
N ALA A 218 -4.20 8.79 21.65
CA ALA A 218 -5.32 8.05 22.22
C ALA A 218 -6.14 7.32 21.13
N ALA A 219 -6.47 8.01 20.03
CA ALA A 219 -7.20 7.41 18.92
C ALA A 219 -6.41 6.30 18.21
N LEU A 220 -5.09 6.44 18.05
CA LEU A 220 -4.22 5.42 17.49
C LEU A 220 -4.21 4.17 18.38
N LYS A 221 -4.07 4.37 19.71
CA LYS A 221 -4.11 3.28 20.68
C LYS A 221 -5.43 2.53 20.63
N GLU A 222 -6.57 3.23 20.61
CA GLU A 222 -7.89 2.61 20.47
C GLU A 222 -8.01 1.80 19.17
N HIS A 223 -7.48 2.34 18.07
CA HIS A 223 -7.47 1.65 16.78
C HIS A 223 -6.60 0.38 16.79
N GLU A 224 -5.40 0.44 17.38
CA GLU A 224 -4.49 -0.70 17.52
C GLU A 224 -5.10 -1.81 18.40
N GLU A 225 -5.76 -1.43 19.51
CA GLU A 225 -6.48 -2.36 20.37
C GLU A 225 -7.65 -3.02 19.62
N ALA A 226 -8.42 -2.24 18.84
CA ALA A 226 -9.48 -2.77 18.00
C ALA A 226 -8.96 -3.73 16.93
N LEU A 227 -7.86 -3.40 16.24
CA LEU A 227 -7.22 -4.27 15.25
C LEU A 227 -6.77 -5.59 15.89
N ALA A 228 -6.06 -5.52 17.02
CA ALA A 228 -5.58 -6.70 17.74
C ALA A 228 -6.74 -7.62 18.17
N SER A 229 -7.87 -7.03 18.58
CA SER A 229 -9.07 -7.78 18.99
C SER A 229 -9.71 -8.57 17.84
N ILE A 230 -9.60 -8.09 16.59
CA ILE A 230 -10.25 -8.69 15.40
C ILE A 230 -9.30 -9.62 14.64
N GLU A 231 -7.97 -9.47 14.78
CA GLU A 231 -6.99 -10.24 14.03
C GLU A 231 -7.12 -11.76 14.25
N THR A 232 -7.25 -12.19 15.51
CA THR A 232 -7.41 -13.60 15.86
C THR A 232 -8.76 -14.18 15.37
N PRO A 233 -9.92 -13.56 15.66
CA PRO A 233 -11.20 -13.97 15.09
C PRO A 233 -11.19 -14.04 13.56
N LEU A 234 -10.59 -13.06 12.88
CA LEU A 234 -10.51 -13.02 11.42
C LEU A 234 -9.69 -14.20 10.87
N LYS A 235 -8.56 -14.53 11.51
CA LYS A 235 -7.75 -15.69 11.14
C LYS A 235 -8.54 -16.99 11.30
N GLN A 236 -9.22 -17.16 12.44
CA GLN A 236 -10.03 -18.36 12.71
C GLN A 236 -11.20 -18.48 11.72
N ALA A 237 -11.90 -17.39 11.42
CA ALA A 237 -12.98 -17.38 10.44
C ALA A 237 -12.48 -17.75 9.03
N ARG A 238 -11.32 -17.24 8.62
CA ARG A 238 -10.68 -17.60 7.34
C ARG A 238 -10.32 -19.09 7.27
N GLU A 239 -9.78 -19.65 8.35
CA GLU A 239 -9.47 -21.08 8.43
C GLU A 239 -10.73 -21.95 8.43
N ALA A 240 -11.79 -21.55 9.12
CA ALA A 240 -13.08 -22.23 9.12
C ALA A 240 -13.73 -22.22 7.72
N LEU A 241 -13.72 -21.07 7.04
CA LEU A 241 -14.21 -20.96 5.67
C LEU A 241 -13.45 -21.89 4.71
N LYS A 242 -12.12 -21.98 4.86
CA LYS A 242 -11.29 -22.90 4.06
C LYS A 242 -11.66 -24.37 4.29
N LYS A 243 -12.06 -24.76 5.50
CA LYS A 243 -12.53 -26.13 5.80
C LYS A 243 -13.90 -26.42 5.20
N LEU A 244 -14.82 -25.45 5.24
CA LEU A 244 -16.17 -25.60 4.68
C LEU A 244 -16.18 -25.65 3.14
N GLY A 245 -15.22 -24.98 2.49
CA GLY A 245 -15.08 -24.99 1.03
C GLY A 245 -14.39 -26.22 0.44
N GLN A 246 -13.96 -27.21 1.25
CA GLN A 246 -13.40 -28.45 0.71
C GLN A 246 -14.52 -29.37 0.23
N PRO A 247 -14.44 -29.90 -1.01
CA PRO A 247 -15.40 -30.88 -1.46
C PRO A 247 -15.39 -32.09 -0.51
N SER A 248 -16.59 -32.51 -0.13
CA SER A 248 -16.82 -33.70 0.69
C SER A 248 -16.00 -34.88 0.19
N LYS A 249 -15.25 -35.55 1.08
CA LYS A 249 -14.57 -36.80 0.73
C LYS A 249 -15.61 -37.89 0.47
N PHE A 250 -15.46 -38.56 -0.67
CA PHE A 250 -16.23 -39.73 -1.06
C PHE A 250 -15.28 -40.90 -1.37
N PRO A 251 -15.73 -42.17 -1.31
CA PRO A 251 -17.08 -42.61 -0.97
C PRO A 251 -17.42 -42.40 0.51
N ARG A 252 -18.70 -42.19 0.82
CA ARG A 252 -19.19 -42.02 2.21
C ARG A 252 -19.91 -43.28 2.67
N GLN A 253 -19.79 -43.64 3.95
CA GLN A 253 -20.62 -44.72 4.49
C GLN A 253 -22.01 -44.20 4.86
N VAL A 254 -23.02 -45.06 4.73
CA VAL A 254 -24.41 -44.74 5.10
C VAL A 254 -24.49 -44.30 6.56
N ALA A 255 -23.71 -44.93 7.45
CA ALA A 255 -23.67 -44.62 8.88
C ALA A 255 -23.09 -43.22 9.21
N ASP A 256 -22.33 -42.61 8.30
CA ASP A 256 -21.72 -41.30 8.51
C ASP A 256 -22.64 -40.13 8.11
N LEU A 257 -23.79 -40.44 7.52
CA LEU A 257 -24.75 -39.45 7.06
C LEU A 257 -25.83 -39.19 8.12
N PRO A 258 -26.17 -37.92 8.39
CA PRO A 258 -27.21 -37.61 9.35
C PRO A 258 -28.61 -37.96 8.82
N GLY A 259 -29.49 -38.40 9.71
CA GLY A 259 -30.91 -38.63 9.41
C GLY A 259 -31.23 -40.07 8.98
N ILE A 260 -32.37 -40.22 8.30
CA ILE A 260 -32.83 -41.50 7.77
C ILE A 260 -32.27 -41.65 6.35
N VAL A 261 -31.41 -42.64 6.14
CA VAL A 261 -30.72 -42.86 4.86
C VAL A 261 -31.14 -44.20 4.30
N VAL A 262 -31.49 -44.24 3.02
CA VAL A 262 -31.82 -45.46 2.28
C VAL A 262 -30.85 -45.54 1.10
N ASP A 263 -29.98 -46.56 1.13
CA ASP A 263 -29.03 -46.83 0.03
C ASP A 263 -29.75 -47.52 -1.13
N ASP A 264 -29.18 -47.47 -2.34
CA ASP A 264 -29.79 -48.13 -3.49
C ASP A 264 -29.88 -49.66 -3.32
N ARG A 265 -29.04 -50.26 -2.47
CA ARG A 265 -29.10 -51.69 -2.14
C ARG A 265 -30.36 -52.08 -1.38
N ASP A 266 -30.92 -51.15 -0.62
CA ASP A 266 -32.14 -51.35 0.17
C ASP A 266 -33.39 -50.86 -0.59
N ALA A 267 -33.24 -50.40 -1.83
CA ALA A 267 -34.34 -49.87 -2.65
C ALA A 267 -35.02 -50.96 -3.49
N GLU A 268 -36.31 -50.77 -3.75
CA GLU A 268 -37.07 -51.59 -4.69
C GLU A 268 -36.71 -51.17 -6.12
N LYS A 269 -36.26 -52.12 -6.96
CA LYS A 269 -35.79 -51.84 -8.33
C LYS A 269 -36.73 -52.49 -9.35
N GLN A 270 -37.16 -51.71 -10.34
CA GLN A 270 -37.89 -52.20 -11.51
C GLN A 270 -37.01 -52.10 -12.75
N GLY A 271 -36.92 -53.21 -13.48
CA GLY A 271 -36.06 -53.38 -14.65
C GLY A 271 -34.59 -53.63 -14.30
N ASP A 272 -33.76 -53.86 -15.31
CA ASP A 272 -32.35 -54.22 -15.10
C ASP A 272 -31.47 -52.99 -14.83
N TRP A 273 -30.86 -52.95 -13.65
CA TRP A 273 -29.92 -51.90 -13.22
C TRP A 273 -28.50 -52.47 -13.09
N LYS A 274 -27.49 -51.70 -13.48
CA LYS A 274 -26.07 -52.08 -13.36
C LYS A 274 -25.41 -51.41 -12.18
N ASP A 275 -24.73 -52.19 -11.34
CA ASP A 275 -23.87 -51.68 -10.26
C ASP A 275 -22.53 -51.12 -10.79
N SER A 276 -22.04 -50.07 -10.15
CA SER A 276 -20.77 -49.44 -10.48
C SER A 276 -20.13 -48.74 -9.28
N THR A 277 -18.81 -48.65 -9.31
CA THR A 277 -17.99 -47.85 -8.39
C THR A 277 -17.08 -46.87 -9.14
N TYR A 278 -17.29 -46.72 -10.46
CA TYR A 278 -16.38 -45.98 -11.34
C TYR A 278 -16.28 -44.49 -10.99
N SER A 279 -17.42 -43.83 -10.74
CA SER A 279 -17.41 -42.47 -10.19
C SER A 279 -17.22 -42.55 -8.68
N PRO A 280 -16.23 -41.89 -8.07
CA PRO A 280 -15.92 -42.09 -6.65
C PRO A 280 -16.93 -41.42 -5.70
N ASN A 281 -17.87 -40.62 -6.20
CA ASN A 281 -18.84 -39.81 -5.44
C ASN A 281 -20.14 -40.55 -5.07
N TYR A 282 -20.02 -41.77 -4.54
CA TYR A 282 -21.17 -42.57 -4.08
C TYR A 282 -21.23 -42.71 -2.55
N VAL A 283 -22.41 -43.11 -2.07
CA VAL A 283 -22.67 -43.49 -0.68
C VAL A 283 -22.71 -45.03 -0.60
N GLY A 284 -22.34 -45.61 0.53
CA GLY A 284 -22.30 -47.05 0.71
C GLY A 284 -21.13 -47.68 -0.06
N SER A 285 -21.37 -48.83 -0.69
CA SER A 285 -20.33 -49.57 -1.43
C SER A 285 -20.38 -49.39 -2.95
N GLY A 286 -21.22 -48.49 -3.48
CA GLY A 286 -21.35 -48.25 -4.93
C GLY A 286 -22.65 -47.52 -5.28
N TYR A 287 -22.97 -47.45 -6.58
CA TYR A 287 -24.23 -46.91 -7.10
C TYR A 287 -24.72 -47.72 -8.29
N ILE A 288 -26.00 -47.57 -8.64
CA ILE A 288 -26.59 -48.18 -9.84
C ILE A 288 -26.83 -47.19 -10.97
N HIS A 289 -26.88 -47.69 -12.21
CA HIS A 289 -27.28 -46.93 -13.39
C HIS A 289 -28.06 -47.78 -14.41
N ASP A 290 -28.84 -47.13 -15.27
CA ASP A 290 -29.72 -47.77 -16.26
C ASP A 290 -29.00 -48.22 -17.54
N ASP A 291 -27.69 -48.01 -17.60
CA ASP A 291 -26.82 -48.20 -18.76
C ASP A 291 -27.31 -47.51 -20.05
N ARG A 292 -28.04 -46.41 -19.90
CA ARG A 292 -28.70 -45.67 -20.98
C ARG A 292 -29.72 -46.50 -21.78
N MET A 293 -30.22 -47.60 -21.24
CA MET A 293 -31.20 -48.49 -21.87
C MET A 293 -32.53 -48.51 -21.10
N GLY A 294 -33.64 -48.88 -21.76
CA GLY A 294 -34.96 -49.04 -21.13
C GLY A 294 -35.57 -47.74 -20.59
N LYS A 295 -35.48 -46.65 -21.36
CA LYS A 295 -35.95 -45.32 -20.94
C LYS A 295 -37.47 -45.32 -20.75
N GLY A 296 -37.92 -44.92 -19.56
CA GLY A 296 -39.35 -44.88 -19.21
C GLY A 296 -39.90 -46.19 -18.65
N GLU A 297 -39.12 -47.27 -18.66
CA GLU A 297 -39.53 -48.61 -18.20
C GLU A 297 -38.86 -49.02 -16.87
N LYS A 298 -37.82 -48.28 -16.48
CA LYS A 298 -37.02 -48.56 -15.27
C LYS A 298 -37.34 -47.56 -14.16
N SER A 299 -37.41 -48.04 -12.93
CA SER A 299 -37.60 -47.22 -11.74
C SER A 299 -36.83 -47.77 -10.53
N VAL A 300 -36.51 -46.89 -9.59
CA VAL A 300 -35.96 -47.25 -8.27
C VAL A 300 -36.79 -46.54 -7.23
N THR A 301 -37.36 -47.29 -6.28
CA THR A 301 -38.23 -46.78 -5.24
C THR A 301 -37.56 -46.95 -3.88
N PHE A 302 -37.29 -45.83 -3.22
CA PHE A 302 -36.71 -45.78 -1.89
C PHE A 302 -37.82 -45.62 -0.85
N ARG A 303 -37.93 -46.53 0.11
CA ARG A 303 -38.97 -46.49 1.17
C ARG A 303 -38.34 -46.25 2.55
N PRO A 304 -38.14 -44.98 2.97
CA PRO A 304 -37.59 -44.70 4.29
C PRO A 304 -38.57 -45.11 5.38
N LYS A 305 -38.07 -45.74 6.45
CA LYS A 305 -38.85 -46.04 7.65
C LYS A 305 -38.84 -44.84 8.58
N LEU A 306 -39.90 -44.03 8.52
CA LEU A 306 -40.06 -42.86 9.38
C LEU A 306 -40.39 -43.28 10.83
N THR A 307 -39.67 -42.74 11.81
CA THR A 307 -39.83 -43.08 13.23
C THR A 307 -40.82 -42.17 13.96
N ALA A 308 -41.19 -41.02 13.37
CA ALA A 308 -42.19 -40.09 13.88
C ALA A 308 -42.89 -39.33 12.75
N ALA A 309 -44.12 -38.87 12.97
CA ALA A 309 -44.80 -37.95 12.06
C ALA A 309 -44.19 -36.54 12.19
N GLY A 310 -44.01 -35.84 11.07
CA GLY A 310 -43.45 -34.49 11.06
C GLY A 310 -43.00 -34.03 9.67
N MET A 311 -42.43 -32.83 9.61
CA MET A 311 -41.81 -32.29 8.39
C MET A 311 -40.40 -32.82 8.23
N TYR A 312 -40.07 -33.30 7.04
CA TYR A 312 -38.74 -33.83 6.69
C TYR A 312 -38.18 -33.09 5.49
N GLU A 313 -36.88 -32.78 5.52
CA GLU A 313 -36.14 -32.35 4.34
C GLU A 313 -35.70 -33.59 3.55
N VAL A 314 -36.08 -33.68 2.27
CA VAL A 314 -35.69 -34.79 1.40
C VAL A 314 -34.44 -34.40 0.61
N ARG A 315 -33.34 -35.15 0.81
CA ARG A 315 -32.09 -34.99 0.07
C ARG A 315 -31.80 -36.22 -0.78
N ILE A 316 -31.28 -36.01 -1.97
CA ILE A 316 -30.93 -37.08 -2.91
C ILE A 316 -29.45 -37.00 -3.21
N SER A 317 -28.72 -38.08 -2.93
CA SER A 317 -27.34 -38.26 -3.36
C SER A 317 -27.30 -39.11 -4.61
N TYR A 318 -26.37 -38.79 -5.52
CA TYR A 318 -26.12 -39.55 -6.72
C TYR A 318 -24.66 -39.36 -7.10
N ALA A 319 -24.08 -40.40 -7.71
CA ALA A 319 -22.81 -40.23 -8.38
C ALA A 319 -23.06 -39.32 -9.59
N GLY A 320 -22.49 -38.11 -9.58
CA GLY A 320 -22.61 -37.12 -10.65
C GLY A 320 -21.35 -37.02 -11.50
N SER A 321 -21.47 -36.97 -12.83
CA SER A 321 -20.32 -36.85 -13.76
C SER A 321 -20.76 -36.35 -15.14
N GLY A 322 -19.81 -35.80 -15.90
CA GLY A 322 -20.01 -35.44 -17.30
C GLY A 322 -20.54 -36.63 -18.10
N GLY A 323 -21.65 -36.42 -18.83
CA GLY A 323 -22.33 -37.44 -19.63
C GLY A 323 -23.52 -38.15 -18.97
N ARG A 324 -23.91 -37.76 -17.75
CA ARG A 324 -25.17 -38.20 -17.12
C ARG A 324 -26.37 -37.33 -17.56
N SER A 325 -27.59 -37.81 -17.31
CA SER A 325 -28.82 -37.10 -17.68
C SER A 325 -28.98 -35.81 -16.88
N THR A 326 -29.39 -34.73 -17.54
CA THR A 326 -29.63 -33.43 -16.91
C THR A 326 -31.07 -33.27 -16.39
N ARG A 327 -31.95 -34.25 -16.63
CA ARG A 327 -33.38 -34.17 -16.29
C ARG A 327 -33.92 -35.53 -15.82
N VAL A 328 -33.33 -36.10 -14.78
CA VAL A 328 -33.87 -37.33 -14.16
C VAL A 328 -35.14 -36.98 -13.38
N PRO A 329 -36.31 -37.52 -13.74
CA PRO A 329 -37.53 -37.26 -12.98
C PRO A 329 -37.49 -38.02 -11.66
N VAL A 330 -37.74 -37.30 -10.57
CA VAL A 330 -37.92 -37.87 -9.23
C VAL A 330 -39.28 -37.46 -8.70
N THR A 331 -40.00 -38.45 -8.20
CA THR A 331 -41.30 -38.29 -7.56
C THR A 331 -41.13 -38.50 -6.06
N ILE A 332 -41.63 -37.57 -5.25
CA ILE A 332 -41.65 -37.63 -3.79
C ILE A 332 -43.10 -37.70 -3.34
N THR A 333 -43.52 -38.86 -2.84
CA THR A 333 -44.85 -39.07 -2.28
C THR A 333 -44.82 -38.79 -0.77
N HIS A 334 -45.68 -37.89 -0.30
CA HIS A 334 -45.81 -37.50 1.11
C HIS A 334 -47.29 -37.48 1.53
N ALA A 335 -47.56 -37.17 2.81
CA ALA A 335 -48.91 -37.28 3.39
C ALA A 335 -49.96 -36.39 2.68
N ASP A 336 -49.54 -35.25 2.14
CA ASP A 336 -50.41 -34.26 1.49
C ASP A 336 -50.51 -34.43 -0.03
N GLY A 337 -49.78 -35.39 -0.62
CA GLY A 337 -49.79 -35.61 -2.07
C GLY A 337 -48.45 -36.06 -2.65
N GLU A 338 -48.15 -35.56 -3.85
CA GLU A 338 -46.98 -35.94 -4.63
C GLU A 338 -46.31 -34.70 -5.24
N ASP A 339 -45.01 -34.57 -5.03
CA ASP A 339 -44.16 -33.58 -5.70
C ASP A 339 -43.27 -34.24 -6.76
N ARG A 340 -43.05 -33.54 -7.88
CA ARG A 340 -42.17 -34.00 -8.95
C ARG A 340 -41.09 -32.98 -9.26
N VAL A 341 -39.83 -33.43 -9.22
CA VAL A 341 -38.64 -32.61 -9.49
C VAL A 341 -37.78 -33.24 -10.58
N LEU A 342 -37.03 -32.40 -11.32
CA LEU A 342 -36.04 -32.85 -12.30
C LEU A 342 -34.64 -32.64 -11.73
N VAL A 343 -33.85 -33.71 -11.65
CA VAL A 343 -32.49 -33.69 -11.11
C VAL A 343 -31.46 -33.73 -12.24
N ASP A 344 -30.51 -32.79 -12.20
CA ASP A 344 -29.36 -32.75 -13.11
C ASP A 344 -28.20 -33.58 -12.56
N GLN A 345 -28.04 -34.81 -13.03
CA GLN A 345 -26.98 -35.70 -12.59
C GLN A 345 -25.63 -35.48 -13.31
N SER A 346 -25.53 -34.50 -14.21
CA SER A 346 -24.28 -34.17 -14.90
C SER A 346 -23.24 -33.49 -13.99
N LYS A 347 -23.69 -32.97 -12.84
CA LYS A 347 -22.88 -32.32 -11.81
C LYS A 347 -22.83 -33.18 -10.55
N PRO A 348 -21.83 -33.04 -9.67
CA PRO A 348 -21.87 -33.71 -8.36
C PRO A 348 -23.11 -33.30 -7.56
N ALA A 349 -23.69 -34.23 -6.81
CA ALA A 349 -24.74 -33.91 -5.85
C ALA A 349 -24.22 -32.88 -4.82
N SER A 350 -24.96 -31.78 -4.65
CA SER A 350 -24.63 -30.65 -3.78
C SER A 350 -25.03 -30.88 -2.34
#